data_AF-A0A816GCW0-F1
#
_entry.id   AF-A0A816GCW0-F1
#
_cell.length_a   1.000
_cell.length_b   1.000
_cell.length_c   1.000
_cell.angle_alpha   90.00
_cell.angle_beta   90.00
_cell.angle_gamma   90.00
#
_symmetry.space_group_name_H-M   'P 1'
#
loop_
_entity.id
_entity.type
_entity.pdbx_description
1 polymer ?
#
loop_
_entity_poly.entity_id
_entity_poly.type
_entity_poly.pdbx_seq_one_letter_code
_entity_poly.pdbx_strand_id
1 'polypeptide(L)'
;LPYRIKINANESFINLVQQICQLDMDILNHCQLPYQQIIKGNKELFSSKIPFHFQYEEIHSSSTSEMKSIAKTNDATLSLYTEQPWLHGNGIASHDMNLKMIHNQSSQTTYCIFECSADCYDEVMVSNIGRYFQNLLSHIFTENTKTIGFDPLFEKIGNLSLLPMNVEALSNVIESLRHFSELKPASHAQHQIWHDEERRLHVDGPQLTTYNMVFCYRLSVDHTLSLQRLRYALDLVVDKHQFLRTALIFDTTKNILTQRIVDQQNHENNRFSIVESVYETDEQLYEIIHNETHNPHVFDLAQGLVFRCHIVRYKQVCTNDLISNNDIIIFNFHHASFDCPSIKIFLHDLHQAYTTSQLPNDDNTNNRLRYLDYAVIEQHISMIGASMFWHDALHDYKLDQSLSLPYDRYRPTNEYRSGFGTSISFNLDRDLCDTFLDYTSSQNISLEHLALTMYFVFLFKLTNGDTDLCFGMNVDGRYRDELRSVIGMFVNAIPLRCQLDPQWFLHKLVKHVQEILINSRKYSYFPLQRLLDQHPYASKTAFLDTSFEFMRYSSQDLGKDMIIGDSHLSVMPISIKISEDDTISKFDFILGIQHDLDMNQLSCTINASLDLFD
;
A
#
# COMPACT_ATOMS: atom_id res chain seq x y z
N LEU A 1 -30.53 -6.70 13.74
CA LEU A 1 -30.59 -6.62 15.23
C LEU A 1 -29.58 -5.58 15.68
N PRO A 2 -29.94 -4.63 16.55
CA PRO A 2 -29.11 -3.44 16.80
C PRO A 2 -27.82 -3.75 17.56
N TYR A 3 -26.74 -3.04 17.23
CA TYR A 3 -25.48 -3.10 17.96
C TYR A 3 -25.55 -2.24 19.22
N ARG A 4 -24.99 -2.74 20.34
CA ARG A 4 -24.87 -2.02 21.62
C ARG A 4 -23.41 -1.83 22.02
N ILE A 5 -23.01 -0.61 22.36
CA ILE A 5 -21.68 -0.31 22.94
C ILE A 5 -21.86 0.41 24.26
N LYS A 6 -21.17 -0.06 25.30
CA LYS A 6 -21.24 0.46 26.67
C LYS A 6 -19.96 1.21 27.05
N ILE A 7 -20.07 2.43 27.56
CA ILE A 7 -18.93 3.27 28.01
C ILE A 7 -19.12 3.65 29.47
N ASN A 8 -18.09 3.50 30.31
CA ASN A 8 -18.15 3.80 31.75
C ASN A 8 -17.67 5.23 32.06
N ALA A 9 -18.50 6.03 32.73
CA ALA A 9 -18.22 7.40 33.19
C ALA A 9 -18.58 7.58 34.69
N ASN A 10 -18.16 8.67 35.33
CA ASN A 10 -18.31 8.91 36.79
C ASN A 10 -19.47 9.88 37.16
N GLU A 11 -19.70 10.10 38.45
CA GLU A 11 -20.80 10.93 39.00
C GLU A 11 -20.68 12.42 38.62
N SER A 12 -19.45 12.95 38.50
CA SER A 12 -19.19 14.35 38.10
C SER A 12 -19.67 14.67 36.68
N PHE A 13 -19.65 13.67 35.80
CA PHE A 13 -20.14 13.76 34.42
C PHE A 13 -21.67 13.98 34.35
N ILE A 14 -22.43 13.39 35.27
CA ILE A 14 -23.90 13.51 35.28
C ILE A 14 -24.35 14.87 35.76
N ASN A 15 -23.75 15.41 36.81
CA ASN A 15 -24.13 16.74 37.31
C ASN A 15 -23.94 17.80 36.23
N LEU A 16 -22.92 17.66 35.38
CA LEU A 16 -22.68 18.60 34.29
C LEU A 16 -23.59 18.35 33.09
N VAL A 17 -23.85 17.09 32.69
CA VAL A 17 -24.81 16.79 31.62
C VAL A 17 -26.23 17.19 32.01
N GLN A 18 -26.63 16.97 33.27
CA GLN A 18 -27.89 17.47 33.81
C GLN A 18 -27.91 19.01 33.87
N GLN A 19 -26.80 19.69 34.18
CA GLN A 19 -26.70 21.15 34.09
C GLN A 19 -26.77 21.67 32.65
N ILE A 20 -26.12 20.99 31.69
CA ILE A 20 -26.15 21.33 30.26
C ILE A 20 -27.56 21.10 29.68
N CYS A 21 -28.24 20.03 30.10
CA CYS A 21 -29.62 19.76 29.70
C CYS A 21 -30.66 20.63 30.44
N GLN A 22 -30.34 21.16 31.63
CA GLN A 22 -31.17 22.14 32.37
C GLN A 22 -30.92 23.59 31.92
N LEU A 23 -29.80 23.87 31.25
CA LEU A 23 -29.50 25.17 30.67
C LEU A 23 -30.27 25.34 29.35
N ASP A 24 -31.50 25.80 29.53
CA ASP A 24 -32.46 26.17 28.49
C ASP A 24 -31.85 27.10 27.42
N MET A 25 -31.97 26.67 26.15
CA MET A 25 -31.94 27.36 24.84
C MET A 25 -30.97 28.52 24.50
N ASP A 26 -30.27 29.18 25.43
CA ASP A 26 -29.44 30.36 25.13
C ASP A 26 -27.95 30.04 24.86
N ILE A 27 -27.45 28.88 25.30
CA ILE A 27 -26.06 28.46 25.03
C ILE A 27 -25.84 28.08 23.56
N LEU A 28 -26.89 27.61 22.87
CA LEU A 28 -26.83 27.28 21.44
C LEU A 28 -26.53 28.48 20.54
N ASN A 29 -26.75 29.71 21.01
CA ASN A 29 -26.47 30.92 20.25
C ASN A 29 -25.07 31.51 20.49
N HIS A 30 -24.29 31.03 21.47
CA HIS A 30 -23.00 31.63 21.85
C HIS A 30 -21.79 30.70 21.70
N CYS A 31 -21.98 29.42 21.37
CA CYS A 31 -20.89 28.55 20.93
C CYS A 31 -20.51 28.84 19.46
N GLN A 32 -19.63 29.82 19.23
CA GLN A 32 -18.91 29.93 17.97
C GLN A 32 -17.83 28.84 17.90
N LEU A 33 -18.19 27.67 17.39
CA LEU A 33 -17.25 26.64 16.92
C LEU A 33 -17.01 26.85 15.41
N PRO A 34 -15.75 26.86 14.93
CA PRO A 34 -15.45 27.21 13.55
C PRO A 34 -15.75 26.04 12.60
N TYR A 35 -16.88 26.11 11.92
CA TYR A 35 -17.15 25.38 10.67
C TYR A 35 -17.80 26.35 9.68
N GLN A 36 -16.98 27.02 8.88
CA GLN A 36 -17.46 27.77 7.72
C GLN A 36 -16.51 27.54 6.56
N GLN A 37 -16.94 26.66 5.64
CA GLN A 37 -16.73 26.69 4.18
C GLN A 37 -16.77 25.30 3.51
N ILE A 38 -17.71 24.43 3.88
CA ILE A 38 -18.12 23.33 3.01
C ILE A 38 -19.64 23.37 2.92
N ILE A 39 -20.12 24.06 1.88
CA ILE A 39 -21.32 23.81 1.05
C ILE A 39 -21.51 25.08 0.21
N LYS A 40 -20.78 25.15 -0.91
CA LYS A 40 -21.15 25.95 -2.08
C LYS A 40 -20.86 25.10 -3.31
N GLY A 41 -21.87 24.35 -3.77
CA GLY A 41 -21.76 23.62 -5.02
C GLY A 41 -22.99 22.82 -5.46
N ASN A 42 -23.78 22.27 -4.54
CA ASN A 42 -25.02 21.56 -4.88
C ASN A 42 -26.19 22.08 -4.05
N LYS A 43 -26.84 23.13 -4.57
CA LYS A 43 -27.89 23.90 -3.87
C LYS A 43 -29.31 23.32 -4.00
N GLU A 44 -29.52 22.18 -4.64
CA GLU A 44 -30.87 21.62 -4.85
C GLU A 44 -31.08 20.18 -4.35
N LEU A 45 -30.08 19.51 -3.79
CA LEU A 45 -30.25 18.15 -3.20
C LEU A 45 -30.02 18.07 -1.68
N PHE A 46 -29.56 19.15 -1.04
CA PHE A 46 -29.39 19.25 0.42
C PHE A 46 -29.95 20.57 0.96
N SER A 47 -31.16 20.93 0.52
CA SER A 47 -31.87 22.16 0.89
C SER A 47 -32.69 22.03 2.18
N SER A 48 -32.22 21.27 3.16
CA SER A 48 -32.70 21.39 4.53
C SER A 48 -31.59 21.05 5.50
N LYS A 49 -31.31 22.00 6.40
CA LYS A 49 -30.61 21.79 7.67
C LYS A 49 -31.06 20.43 8.22
N ILE A 50 -30.16 19.49 8.51
CA ILE A 50 -30.53 18.35 9.36
C ILE A 50 -30.62 18.95 10.76
N PRO A 51 -31.83 19.15 11.33
CA PRO A 51 -31.93 19.64 12.67
C PRO A 51 -31.68 18.45 13.59
N PHE A 52 -30.53 18.44 14.26
CA PHE A 52 -30.39 17.59 15.45
C PHE A 52 -31.34 18.16 16.49
N HIS A 53 -32.31 17.37 16.96
CA HIS A 53 -33.03 17.76 18.17
C HIS A 53 -32.67 16.83 19.32
N PHE A 54 -32.67 17.43 20.50
CA PHE A 54 -32.35 16.79 21.76
C PHE A 54 -33.66 16.60 22.52
N GLN A 55 -34.03 15.35 22.77
CA GLN A 55 -35.16 15.03 23.65
C GLN A 55 -34.62 14.36 24.90
N TYR A 56 -34.83 15.01 26.05
CA TYR A 56 -34.54 14.47 27.37
C TYR A 56 -35.79 13.78 27.90
N GLU A 57 -35.70 12.47 28.14
CA GLU A 57 -36.75 11.72 28.84
C GLU A 57 -36.17 11.04 30.08
N GLU A 58 -36.77 11.35 31.22
CA GLU A 58 -36.48 10.71 32.51
C GLU A 58 -37.32 9.43 32.60
N ILE A 59 -36.68 8.26 32.43
CA ILE A 59 -37.41 6.99 32.41
C ILE A 59 -37.62 6.54 33.86
N HIS A 60 -38.84 6.73 34.38
CA HIS A 60 -39.28 6.03 35.57
C HIS A 60 -39.66 4.59 35.19
N SER A 61 -38.89 3.63 35.70
CA SER A 61 -38.93 2.22 35.36
C SER A 61 -40.35 1.65 35.17
N SER A 62 -40.70 1.26 33.94
CA SER A 62 -41.70 0.22 33.72
C SER A 62 -41.42 -0.60 32.46
N SER A 63 -41.20 -1.90 32.70
CA SER A 63 -41.26 -3.04 31.78
C SER A 63 -40.25 -3.15 30.62
N THR A 64 -39.18 -3.92 30.85
CA THR A 64 -38.77 -5.07 30.01
C THR A 64 -37.92 -5.99 30.90
N SER A 65 -38.15 -7.31 30.79
CA SER A 65 -37.89 -8.30 31.84
C SER A 65 -36.42 -8.70 32.09
N GLU A 66 -35.44 -8.08 31.43
CA GLU A 66 -34.02 -8.47 31.54
C GLU A 66 -33.15 -7.54 32.41
N MET A 67 -33.67 -6.42 32.92
CA MET A 67 -32.96 -5.52 33.85
C MET A 67 -33.47 -5.60 35.29
N LYS A 68 -33.57 -6.81 35.86
CA LYS A 68 -34.03 -6.99 37.26
C LYS A 68 -32.92 -7.04 38.32
N SER A 69 -31.64 -6.92 37.97
CA SER A 69 -30.54 -6.89 38.97
C SER A 69 -29.95 -5.51 39.26
N ILE A 70 -30.46 -4.43 38.66
CA ILE A 70 -29.94 -3.07 38.86
C ILE A 70 -31.09 -2.14 39.29
N ALA A 71 -31.75 -2.47 40.41
CA ALA A 71 -32.81 -1.62 40.96
C ALA A 71 -32.19 -0.49 41.81
N LYS A 72 -31.88 0.63 41.13
CA LYS A 72 -31.79 2.04 41.61
C LYS A 72 -30.98 2.86 40.58
N THR A 73 -31.52 3.04 39.37
CA THR A 73 -30.89 3.86 38.33
C THR A 73 -31.81 5.01 37.95
N ASN A 74 -31.24 6.23 37.87
CA ASN A 74 -31.88 7.33 37.14
C ASN A 74 -31.41 7.17 35.69
N ASP A 75 -32.34 6.87 34.80
CA ASP A 75 -32.05 6.64 33.39
C ASP A 75 -32.36 7.92 32.61
N ALA A 76 -31.37 8.44 31.89
CA ALA A 76 -31.53 9.58 30.99
C ALA A 76 -31.25 9.12 29.55
N THR A 77 -32.23 9.25 28.67
CA THR A 77 -32.06 8.88 27.25
C THR A 77 -31.82 10.12 26.42
N LEU A 78 -30.82 10.07 25.52
CA LEU A 78 -30.49 11.13 24.57
C LEU A 78 -30.58 10.58 23.13
N SER A 79 -31.70 10.79 22.48
CA SER A 79 -31.90 10.30 21.11
C SER A 79 -31.48 11.32 20.06
N LEU A 80 -30.65 10.91 19.11
CA LEU A 80 -30.24 11.68 17.93
C LEU A 80 -31.01 11.15 16.71
N TYR A 81 -31.52 12.02 15.86
CA TYR A 81 -32.30 11.60 14.70
C TYR A 81 -31.95 12.37 13.42
N THR A 82 -32.17 11.69 12.29
CA THR A 82 -32.17 12.22 10.93
C THR A 82 -33.64 12.28 10.46
N GLU A 83 -34.05 13.33 9.75
CA GLU A 83 -35.47 13.68 9.51
C GLU A 83 -36.28 12.75 8.57
N GLN A 84 -35.93 11.48 8.42
CA GLN A 84 -36.68 10.54 7.56
C GLN A 84 -36.98 9.23 8.31
N PRO A 85 -38.19 9.03 8.85
CA PRO A 85 -38.59 7.77 9.44
C PRO A 85 -38.83 6.72 8.33
N TRP A 86 -38.01 5.67 8.28
CA TRP A 86 -38.30 4.48 7.49
C TRP A 86 -39.47 3.73 8.13
N LEU A 87 -40.64 3.80 7.51
CA LEU A 87 -41.80 2.99 7.87
C LEU A 87 -41.57 1.54 7.40
N HIS A 88 -41.20 0.64 8.31
CA HIS A 88 -41.66 -0.74 8.24
C HIS A 88 -41.99 -1.29 9.63
N GLY A 89 -43.14 -1.96 9.69
CA GLY A 89 -43.83 -2.35 10.91
C GLY A 89 -43.10 -3.38 11.78
N ASN A 90 -43.58 -3.43 13.02
CA ASN A 90 -43.17 -4.32 14.11
C ASN A 90 -41.88 -3.92 14.84
N GLY A 91 -41.85 -2.69 15.36
CA GLY A 91 -41.39 -2.44 16.73
C GLY A 91 -39.90 -2.54 17.04
N ILE A 92 -38.99 -2.36 16.07
CA ILE A 92 -37.55 -2.33 16.33
C ILE A 92 -36.92 -1.15 15.57
N ALA A 93 -36.37 -0.20 16.34
CA ALA A 93 -35.61 1.00 15.99
C ALA A 93 -36.27 1.98 14.99
N SER A 94 -36.90 3.03 15.50
CA SER A 94 -37.30 4.22 14.72
C SER A 94 -36.14 5.19 14.42
N HIS A 95 -34.90 4.81 14.72
CA HIS A 95 -33.72 5.67 14.66
C HIS A 95 -32.50 4.88 14.14
N ASP A 96 -31.70 5.50 13.25
CA ASP A 96 -30.46 4.92 12.73
C ASP A 96 -29.42 4.69 13.84
N MET A 97 -29.40 5.58 14.84
CA MET A 97 -28.52 5.55 16.01
C MET A 97 -29.17 6.21 17.21
N ASN A 98 -28.98 5.68 18.42
CA ASN A 98 -29.51 6.21 19.66
C ASN A 98 -28.45 6.14 20.77
N LEU A 99 -28.37 7.14 21.66
CA LEU A 99 -27.44 7.16 22.78
C LEU A 99 -28.21 7.18 24.12
N LYS A 100 -28.12 6.11 24.89
CA LYS A 100 -28.72 6.03 26.22
C LYS A 100 -27.66 6.25 27.29
N MET A 101 -27.97 6.99 28.35
CA MET A 101 -27.09 7.13 29.50
C MET A 101 -27.77 6.58 30.74
N ILE A 102 -27.18 5.54 31.33
CA ILE A 102 -27.73 4.83 32.49
C ILE A 102 -26.80 5.07 33.67
N HIS A 103 -27.29 5.72 34.73
CA HIS A 103 -26.48 5.90 35.93
C HIS A 103 -26.80 4.86 36.99
N ASN A 104 -25.81 4.06 37.36
CA ASN A 104 -25.90 3.18 38.51
C ASN A 104 -25.46 3.90 39.78
N GLN A 105 -26.45 4.30 40.59
CA GLN A 105 -26.23 4.99 41.86
C GLN A 105 -25.45 4.15 42.88
N SER A 106 -25.53 2.81 42.81
CA SER A 106 -24.86 1.93 43.77
C SER A 106 -23.37 1.76 43.49
N SER A 107 -22.97 1.70 42.22
CA SER A 107 -21.58 1.56 41.79
C SER A 107 -20.93 2.89 41.43
N GLN A 108 -21.68 4.00 41.51
CA GLN A 108 -21.25 5.33 41.07
C GLN A 108 -20.70 5.33 39.64
N THR A 109 -21.27 4.47 38.78
CA THR A 109 -20.83 4.26 37.41
C THR A 109 -21.95 4.61 36.45
N THR A 110 -21.63 5.37 35.43
CA THR A 110 -22.53 5.79 34.38
C THR A 110 -22.20 5.04 33.10
N TYR A 111 -23.21 4.51 32.43
CA TYR A 111 -23.07 3.74 31.22
C TYR A 111 -23.63 4.52 30.04
N CYS A 112 -22.82 4.86 29.05
CA CYS A 112 -23.30 5.37 27.76
C CYS A 112 -23.47 4.19 26.80
N ILE A 113 -24.69 4.00 26.28
CA ILE A 113 -25.08 2.90 25.42
C ILE A 113 -25.44 3.45 24.03
N PHE A 114 -24.64 3.14 23.03
CA PHE A 114 -25.00 3.38 21.63
C PHE A 114 -25.84 2.23 21.10
N GLU A 115 -27.06 2.49 20.63
CA GLU A 115 -27.90 1.53 19.91
C GLU A 115 -27.95 1.94 18.44
N CYS A 116 -27.39 1.14 17.53
CA CYS A 116 -27.33 1.45 16.10
C CYS A 116 -28.04 0.38 15.26
N SER A 117 -28.66 0.78 14.14
CA SER A 117 -29.19 -0.19 13.17
C SER A 117 -28.06 -1.01 12.54
N ALA A 118 -28.18 -2.33 12.55
CA ALA A 118 -27.21 -3.21 11.92
C ALA A 118 -27.29 -3.23 10.38
N ASP A 119 -28.36 -2.68 9.82
CA ASP A 119 -28.50 -2.52 8.37
C ASP A 119 -27.69 -1.31 7.86
N CYS A 120 -27.31 -0.40 8.78
CA CYS A 120 -26.64 0.86 8.46
C CYS A 120 -25.20 0.93 9.00
N TYR A 121 -24.88 0.20 10.07
CA TYR A 121 -23.58 0.29 10.74
C TYR A 121 -23.04 -1.10 11.08
N ASP A 122 -21.78 -1.37 10.74
CA ASP A 122 -21.08 -2.59 11.15
C ASP A 122 -20.42 -2.45 12.54
N GLU A 123 -20.03 -3.58 13.14
CA GLU A 123 -19.45 -3.63 14.49
C GLU A 123 -18.17 -2.79 14.63
N VAL A 124 -17.37 -2.69 13.57
CA VAL A 124 -16.11 -1.92 13.54
C VAL A 124 -16.40 -0.42 13.51
N MET A 125 -17.37 0.01 12.70
CA MET A 125 -17.82 1.39 12.62
C MET A 125 -18.42 1.84 13.95
N VAL A 126 -19.28 1.01 14.54
CA VAL A 126 -19.87 1.29 15.85
C VAL A 126 -18.76 1.38 16.91
N SER A 127 -17.76 0.48 16.90
CA SER A 127 -16.60 0.54 17.81
C SER A 127 -15.78 1.83 17.64
N ASN A 128 -15.57 2.28 16.41
CA ASN A 128 -14.83 3.50 16.13
C ASN A 128 -15.60 4.74 16.60
N ILE A 129 -16.93 4.76 16.43
CA ILE A 129 -17.80 5.83 16.95
C ILE A 129 -17.72 5.86 18.48
N GLY A 130 -17.79 4.70 19.14
CA GLY A 130 -17.65 4.60 20.59
C GLY A 130 -16.30 5.14 21.08
N ARG A 131 -15.19 4.80 20.41
CA ARG A 131 -13.85 5.29 20.75
C ARG A 131 -13.67 6.78 20.45
N TYR A 132 -14.22 7.27 19.34
CA TYR A 132 -14.19 8.70 19.01
C TYR A 132 -14.96 9.50 20.06
N PHE A 133 -16.15 9.02 20.45
CA PHE A 133 -16.94 9.64 21.51
C PHE A 133 -16.21 9.61 22.85
N GLN A 134 -15.58 8.49 23.22
CA GLN A 134 -14.75 8.41 24.42
C GLN A 134 -13.58 9.41 24.39
N ASN A 135 -12.89 9.55 23.25
CA ASN A 135 -11.80 10.50 23.09
C ASN A 135 -12.29 11.94 23.19
N LEU A 136 -13.41 12.25 22.55
CA LEU A 136 -14.08 13.54 22.65
C LEU A 136 -14.42 13.87 24.11
N LEU A 137 -15.04 12.93 24.84
CA LEU A 137 -15.33 13.07 26.26
C LEU A 137 -14.04 13.28 27.08
N SER A 138 -13.01 12.48 26.82
CA SER A 138 -11.73 12.59 27.51
C SER A 138 -11.08 13.96 27.27
N HIS A 139 -11.21 14.49 26.06
CA HIS A 139 -10.66 15.80 25.68
C HIS A 139 -11.40 16.96 26.36
N ILE A 140 -12.74 16.90 26.38
CA ILE A 140 -13.59 17.91 27.01
C ILE A 140 -13.40 17.95 28.54
N PHE A 141 -13.10 16.83 29.18
CA PHE A 141 -13.12 16.69 30.66
C PHE A 141 -11.73 16.53 31.31
N THR A 142 -10.67 16.96 30.61
CA THR A 142 -9.25 16.76 30.99
C THR A 142 -8.81 17.36 32.33
N GLU A 143 -9.53 18.31 32.93
CA GLU A 143 -8.99 19.02 34.10
C GLU A 143 -9.30 18.43 35.48
N ASN A 144 -10.21 17.45 35.66
CA ASN A 144 -10.44 16.93 37.03
C ASN A 144 -11.13 15.56 37.19
N THR A 145 -11.11 14.66 36.19
CA THR A 145 -11.83 13.38 36.31
C THR A 145 -10.93 12.15 36.19
N LYS A 146 -11.04 11.22 37.16
CA LYS A 146 -10.43 9.89 37.11
C LYS A 146 -10.97 9.10 35.91
N THR A 147 -10.05 8.39 35.24
CA THR A 147 -10.20 7.32 34.22
C THR A 147 -11.58 7.10 33.63
N ILE A 148 -11.77 7.49 32.38
CA ILE A 148 -12.86 7.05 31.50
C ILE A 148 -12.47 5.69 30.90
N GLY A 149 -13.15 4.62 31.32
CA GLY A 149 -12.90 3.27 30.84
C GLY A 149 -13.81 2.89 29.68
N PHE A 150 -13.25 2.25 28.66
CA PHE A 150 -14.01 1.67 27.55
C PHE A 150 -13.96 0.15 27.65
N ASP A 151 -15.13 -0.46 27.75
CA ASP A 151 -15.29 -1.91 27.78
C ASP A 151 -16.31 -2.29 26.69
N PRO A 152 -15.85 -2.68 25.49
CA PRO A 152 -16.74 -2.98 24.38
C PRO A 152 -17.46 -4.31 24.65
N LEU A 153 -18.60 -4.21 25.32
CA LEU A 153 -19.51 -5.33 25.55
C LEU A 153 -20.55 -5.36 24.43
N PHE A 154 -20.32 -6.21 23.44
CA PHE A 154 -21.25 -6.46 22.34
C PHE A 154 -22.26 -7.55 22.73
N GLU A 155 -23.43 -7.15 23.20
CA GLU A 155 -24.56 -8.06 23.37
C GLU A 155 -25.39 -8.12 22.08
N LYS A 156 -25.11 -9.09 21.21
CA LYS A 156 -26.06 -9.49 20.17
C LYS A 156 -27.24 -10.18 20.82
N ILE A 157 -28.44 -9.61 20.72
CA ILE A 157 -29.69 -10.37 20.97
C ILE A 157 -29.81 -11.38 19.83
N GLY A 158 -29.31 -12.59 20.03
CA GLY A 158 -29.29 -13.66 19.03
C GLY A 158 -27.88 -13.97 18.51
N ASN A 159 -27.37 -15.14 18.93
CA ASN A 159 -26.09 -15.76 18.61
C ASN A 159 -25.42 -15.34 17.29
N LEU A 160 -24.24 -14.70 17.41
CA LEU A 160 -22.99 -14.96 16.66
C LEU A 160 -22.02 -13.80 16.88
N SER A 161 -21.11 -13.94 17.83
CA SER A 161 -20.05 -12.97 18.16
C SER A 161 -18.97 -12.97 17.07
N LEU A 162 -18.64 -11.79 16.52
CA LEU A 162 -17.44 -11.61 15.71
C LEU A 162 -16.35 -11.05 16.64
N LEU A 163 -15.35 -11.88 16.93
CA LEU A 163 -14.17 -11.49 17.69
C LEU A 163 -13.23 -10.64 16.82
N PRO A 164 -12.44 -9.73 17.41
CA PRO A 164 -11.33 -9.09 16.71
C PRO A 164 -10.37 -10.18 16.21
N MET A 165 -10.00 -10.14 14.93
CA MET A 165 -9.25 -11.21 14.25
C MET A 165 -7.92 -11.53 14.96
N ASN A 166 -7.97 -12.53 15.83
CA ASN A 166 -6.83 -13.23 16.38
C ASN A 166 -6.10 -13.99 15.25
N VAL A 167 -4.78 -14.12 15.36
CA VAL A 167 -3.91 -14.83 14.38
C VAL A 167 -4.38 -16.28 14.13
N GLU A 168 -5.01 -16.91 15.12
CA GLU A 168 -5.66 -18.24 14.97
C GLU A 168 -6.90 -18.21 14.06
N ALA A 169 -7.70 -17.14 14.09
CA ALA A 169 -8.88 -17.01 13.23
C ALA A 169 -8.48 -16.80 11.77
N LEU A 170 -7.40 -16.05 11.51
CA LEU A 170 -6.78 -15.92 10.19
C LEU A 170 -6.25 -17.26 9.69
N SER A 171 -5.63 -18.07 10.56
CA SER A 171 -5.13 -19.40 10.18
C SER A 171 -6.28 -20.34 9.79
N ASN A 172 -7.40 -20.32 10.52
CA ASN A 172 -8.59 -21.10 10.19
C ASN A 172 -9.29 -20.63 8.91
N VAL A 173 -9.34 -19.31 8.67
CA VAL A 173 -9.85 -18.73 7.41
C VAL A 173 -8.92 -19.11 6.25
N ILE A 174 -7.60 -19.01 6.42
CA ILE A 174 -6.60 -19.43 5.42
C ILE A 174 -6.72 -20.94 5.14
N GLU A 175 -6.81 -21.81 6.15
CA GLU A 175 -7.02 -23.25 5.96
C GLU A 175 -8.33 -23.56 5.22
N SER A 176 -9.42 -22.86 5.57
CA SER A 176 -10.70 -23.00 4.85
C SER A 176 -10.61 -22.52 3.41
N LEU A 177 -9.93 -21.40 3.15
CA LEU A 177 -9.75 -20.82 1.81
C LEU A 177 -8.77 -21.61 0.95
N ARG A 178 -7.81 -22.32 1.54
CA ARG A 178 -6.92 -23.25 0.84
C ARG A 178 -7.71 -24.35 0.11
N HIS A 179 -8.85 -24.75 0.64
CA HIS A 179 -9.71 -25.81 0.08
C HIS A 179 -10.67 -25.30 -1.01
N PHE A 180 -10.86 -23.98 -1.16
CA PHE A 180 -11.75 -23.41 -2.16
C PHE A 180 -10.97 -23.02 -3.42
N SER A 181 -11.05 -23.84 -4.47
CA SER A 181 -10.60 -23.53 -5.85
C SER A 181 -9.09 -23.50 -6.09
N GLU A 182 -8.64 -24.22 -7.14
CA GLU A 182 -7.30 -24.11 -7.73
C GLU A 182 -7.00 -22.72 -8.29
N LEU A 183 -8.05 -21.99 -8.71
CA LEU A 183 -7.98 -20.61 -9.20
C LEU A 183 -8.25 -19.64 -8.06
N LYS A 184 -7.30 -18.73 -7.81
CA LYS A 184 -7.39 -17.66 -6.82
C LYS A 184 -7.52 -16.29 -7.52
N PRO A 185 -8.15 -15.28 -6.90
CA PRO A 185 -8.12 -13.92 -7.42
C PRO A 185 -6.68 -13.40 -7.45
N ALA A 186 -6.36 -12.54 -8.42
CA ALA A 186 -5.13 -11.77 -8.40
C ALA A 186 -5.17 -10.69 -7.30
N SER A 187 -4.00 -10.26 -6.85
CA SER A 187 -3.86 -9.10 -5.98
C SER A 187 -4.17 -7.82 -6.73
N HIS A 188 -4.45 -6.74 -6.00
CA HIS A 188 -4.66 -5.43 -6.58
C HIS A 188 -3.45 -4.91 -7.37
N ALA A 189 -2.23 -5.18 -6.90
CA ALA A 189 -1.00 -4.80 -7.60
C ALA A 189 -0.84 -5.56 -8.93
N GLN A 190 -1.20 -6.84 -8.99
CA GLN A 190 -1.19 -7.62 -10.23
C GLN A 190 -2.20 -7.08 -11.25
N HIS A 191 -3.40 -6.70 -10.81
CA HIS A 191 -4.39 -6.05 -11.66
C HIS A 191 -3.85 -4.74 -12.26
N GLN A 192 -3.15 -3.93 -11.47
CA GLN A 192 -2.56 -2.68 -11.96
C GLN A 192 -1.52 -2.92 -13.06
N ILE A 193 -0.58 -3.85 -12.84
CA ILE A 193 0.42 -4.20 -13.87
C ILE A 193 -0.27 -4.65 -15.15
N TRP A 194 -1.27 -5.54 -15.04
CA TRP A 194 -2.01 -6.03 -16.19
C TRP A 194 -2.69 -4.90 -16.97
N HIS A 195 -3.38 -3.98 -16.27
CA HIS A 195 -4.03 -2.84 -16.91
C HIS A 195 -3.04 -1.89 -17.58
N ASP A 196 -1.86 -1.69 -16.99
CA ASP A 196 -0.81 -0.86 -17.59
C ASP A 196 -0.24 -1.53 -18.85
N GLU A 197 0.01 -2.84 -18.82
CA GLU A 197 0.49 -3.60 -19.97
C GLU A 197 -0.53 -3.65 -21.10
N GLU A 198 -1.81 -3.93 -20.83
CA GLU A 198 -2.86 -3.97 -21.84
C GLU A 198 -3.03 -2.62 -22.57
N ARG A 199 -2.94 -1.52 -21.82
CA ARG A 199 -3.00 -0.16 -22.39
C ARG A 199 -1.79 0.16 -23.26
N ARG A 200 -0.59 -0.30 -22.86
CA ARG A 200 0.67 0.00 -23.57
C ARG A 200 0.94 -0.92 -24.76
N LEU A 201 0.57 -2.19 -24.66
CA LEU A 201 0.75 -3.22 -25.69
C LEU A 201 -0.39 -3.24 -26.72
N HIS A 202 -1.17 -2.15 -26.85
CA HIS A 202 -2.22 -2.05 -27.86
C HIS A 202 -1.68 -2.27 -29.28
N VAL A 203 -2.53 -2.80 -30.17
CA VAL A 203 -2.18 -3.44 -31.45
C VAL A 203 -1.36 -2.55 -32.41
N ASP A 204 -1.43 -1.23 -32.25
CA ASP A 204 -0.71 -0.24 -33.07
C ASP A 204 0.44 0.47 -32.33
N GLY A 205 0.73 0.09 -31.08
CA GLY A 205 1.81 0.64 -30.24
C GLY A 205 3.13 -0.11 -30.38
N PRO A 206 4.27 0.50 -30.01
CA PRO A 206 5.55 -0.19 -30.01
C PRO A 206 5.52 -1.35 -28.99
N GLN A 207 5.86 -2.57 -29.43
CA GLN A 207 5.80 -3.80 -28.61
C GLN A 207 6.96 -3.87 -27.60
N LEU A 208 7.05 -2.94 -26.66
CA LEU A 208 8.02 -3.00 -25.55
C LEU A 208 7.35 -3.46 -24.27
N THR A 209 7.97 -4.43 -23.59
CA THR A 209 7.60 -4.78 -22.21
C THR A 209 8.20 -3.77 -21.25
N THR A 210 7.41 -3.36 -20.25
CA THR A 210 7.83 -2.42 -19.20
C THR A 210 7.89 -3.06 -17.80
N TYR A 211 7.74 -4.39 -17.73
CA TYR A 211 7.62 -5.14 -16.49
C TYR A 211 8.54 -6.37 -16.42
N ASN A 212 9.55 -6.48 -17.30
CA ASN A 212 10.67 -7.37 -17.04
C ASN A 212 11.57 -6.78 -15.94
N MET A 213 11.99 -7.60 -14.99
CA MET A 213 12.88 -7.24 -13.88
C MET A 213 14.20 -7.98 -14.03
N VAL A 214 15.16 -7.31 -14.66
CA VAL A 214 16.47 -7.87 -14.98
C VAL A 214 17.45 -7.59 -13.84
N PHE A 215 18.06 -8.63 -13.28
CA PHE A 215 19.11 -8.51 -12.27
C PHE A 215 20.39 -9.18 -12.79
N CYS A 216 21.41 -8.37 -13.11
CA CYS A 216 22.68 -8.81 -13.69
C CYS A 216 23.78 -8.92 -12.61
N TYR A 217 24.44 -10.07 -12.53
CA TYR A 217 25.48 -10.34 -11.54
C TYR A 217 26.75 -10.91 -12.16
N ARG A 218 27.90 -10.57 -11.56
CA ARG A 218 29.18 -11.25 -11.78
C ARG A 218 29.68 -11.89 -10.50
N LEU A 219 30.43 -12.99 -10.65
CA LEU A 219 31.11 -13.64 -9.54
C LEU A 219 32.35 -12.87 -9.11
N SER A 220 32.80 -13.13 -7.87
CA SER A 220 34.10 -12.69 -7.39
C SER A 220 35.25 -13.35 -8.18
N VAL A 221 36.36 -12.63 -8.38
CA VAL A 221 37.46 -13.00 -9.30
C VAL A 221 37.99 -14.42 -9.10
N ASP A 222 38.11 -14.88 -7.86
CA ASP A 222 38.74 -16.17 -7.53
C ASP A 222 37.74 -17.33 -7.39
N HIS A 223 36.48 -17.14 -7.80
CA HIS A 223 35.40 -18.09 -7.51
C HIS A 223 34.74 -18.60 -8.79
N THR A 224 34.18 -19.81 -8.71
CA THR A 224 33.42 -20.43 -9.79
C THR A 224 32.17 -21.10 -9.27
N LEU A 225 31.11 -21.13 -10.07
CA LEU A 225 29.87 -21.85 -9.74
C LEU A 225 29.60 -22.97 -10.74
N SER A 226 29.12 -24.12 -10.27
CA SER A 226 28.59 -25.18 -11.12
C SER A 226 27.19 -24.83 -11.60
N LEU A 227 27.00 -24.75 -12.92
CA LEU A 227 25.71 -24.51 -13.56
C LEU A 227 24.73 -25.65 -13.24
N GLN A 228 25.19 -26.90 -13.18
CA GLN A 228 24.35 -28.02 -12.78
C GLN A 228 23.84 -27.88 -11.33
N ARG A 229 24.69 -27.47 -10.40
CA ARG A 229 24.28 -27.17 -9.01
C ARG A 229 23.37 -25.96 -8.95
N LEU A 230 23.65 -24.92 -9.72
CA LEU A 230 22.79 -23.73 -9.81
C LEU A 230 21.39 -24.11 -10.30
N ARG A 231 21.30 -24.94 -11.34
CA ARG A 231 20.02 -25.44 -11.87
C ARG A 231 19.23 -26.19 -10.80
N TYR A 232 19.88 -27.12 -10.11
CA TYR A 232 19.25 -27.87 -9.02
C TYR A 232 18.81 -26.96 -7.86
N ALA A 233 19.61 -25.95 -7.52
CA ALA A 233 19.27 -24.99 -6.48
C ALA A 233 18.07 -24.12 -6.86
N LEU A 234 18.02 -23.65 -8.10
CA LEU A 234 16.87 -22.91 -8.65
C LEU A 234 15.60 -23.77 -8.65
N ASP A 235 15.71 -25.05 -8.99
CA ASP A 235 14.61 -26.00 -8.92
C ASP A 235 13.98 -26.05 -7.51
N LEU A 236 14.82 -26.13 -6.46
CA LEU A 236 14.38 -26.10 -5.07
C LEU A 236 13.74 -24.76 -4.66
N VAL A 237 14.31 -23.63 -5.11
CA VAL A 237 13.78 -22.29 -4.83
C VAL A 237 12.40 -22.11 -5.46
N VAL A 238 12.22 -22.53 -6.73
CA VAL A 238 10.93 -22.48 -7.43
C VAL A 238 9.90 -23.44 -6.82
N ASP A 239 10.35 -24.57 -6.24
CA ASP A 239 9.44 -25.46 -5.49
C ASP A 239 8.93 -24.81 -4.20
N LYS A 240 9.83 -24.22 -3.41
CA LYS A 240 9.48 -23.52 -2.17
C LYS A 240 8.59 -22.30 -2.43
N HIS A 241 8.97 -21.48 -3.41
CA HIS A 241 8.26 -20.25 -3.76
C HIS A 241 7.30 -20.51 -4.92
N GLN A 242 6.16 -21.11 -4.60
CA GLN A 242 5.11 -21.50 -5.56
C GLN A 242 4.67 -20.37 -6.50
N PHE A 243 4.87 -19.10 -6.09
CA PHE A 243 4.55 -17.94 -6.91
C PHE A 243 5.43 -17.82 -8.16
N LEU A 244 6.68 -18.29 -8.12
CA LEU A 244 7.59 -18.33 -9.29
C LEU A 244 7.17 -19.37 -10.36
N ARG A 245 6.10 -20.13 -10.10
CA ARG A 245 5.46 -21.09 -11.01
C ARG A 245 3.94 -20.91 -11.05
N THR A 246 3.47 -19.69 -10.80
CA THR A 246 2.03 -19.36 -10.80
C THR A 246 1.66 -18.76 -12.15
N ALA A 247 0.68 -19.38 -12.80
CA ALA A 247 0.05 -18.86 -14.00
C ALA A 247 -0.87 -17.68 -13.65
N LEU A 248 -0.78 -16.61 -14.43
CA LEU A 248 -1.70 -15.47 -14.42
C LEU A 248 -2.63 -15.59 -15.63
N ILE A 249 -3.92 -15.77 -15.37
CA ILE A 249 -4.93 -16.09 -16.38
C ILE A 249 -5.94 -14.95 -16.39
N PHE A 250 -5.97 -14.21 -17.50
CA PHE A 250 -6.92 -13.15 -17.72
C PHE A 250 -8.11 -13.65 -18.57
N ASP A 251 -9.30 -13.59 -17.98
CA ASP A 251 -10.55 -13.80 -18.70
C ASP A 251 -11.02 -12.45 -19.26
N THR A 252 -10.65 -12.17 -20.51
CA THR A 252 -11.01 -10.91 -21.21
C THR A 252 -12.52 -10.71 -21.30
N THR A 253 -13.31 -11.79 -21.36
CA THR A 253 -14.78 -11.69 -21.48
C THR A 253 -15.43 -11.19 -20.19
N LYS A 254 -14.79 -11.48 -19.05
CA LYS A 254 -15.27 -11.08 -17.72
C LYS A 254 -14.46 -9.93 -17.12
N ASN A 255 -13.34 -9.55 -17.75
CA ASN A 255 -12.38 -8.60 -17.22
C ASN A 255 -11.87 -9.01 -15.82
N ILE A 256 -11.53 -10.30 -15.65
CA ILE A 256 -11.07 -10.86 -14.37
C ILE A 256 -9.67 -11.46 -14.55
N LEU A 257 -8.74 -11.04 -13.70
CA LEU A 257 -7.43 -11.66 -13.56
C LEU A 257 -7.46 -12.67 -12.41
N THR A 258 -7.08 -13.90 -12.72
CA THR A 258 -6.94 -14.99 -11.75
C THR A 258 -5.53 -15.56 -11.77
N GLN A 259 -5.20 -16.30 -10.74
CA GLN A 259 -3.91 -16.94 -10.59
C GLN A 259 -4.06 -18.39 -10.13
N ARG A 260 -3.21 -19.26 -10.67
CA ARG A 260 -3.22 -20.69 -10.40
C ARG A 260 -1.79 -21.20 -10.32
N ILE A 261 -1.46 -21.92 -9.25
CA ILE A 261 -0.17 -22.61 -9.14
C ILE A 261 -0.14 -23.72 -10.19
N VAL A 262 0.89 -23.72 -11.02
CA VAL A 262 1.11 -24.80 -11.99
C VAL A 262 1.83 -25.92 -11.26
N ASP A 263 1.08 -26.97 -10.92
CA ASP A 263 1.62 -28.19 -10.32
C ASP A 263 2.00 -29.16 -11.44
N GLN A 264 3.30 -29.32 -11.66
CA GLN A 264 3.82 -30.23 -12.67
C GLN A 264 4.14 -31.57 -12.02
N GLN A 265 3.11 -32.41 -11.85
CA GLN A 265 3.34 -33.85 -11.62
C GLN A 265 3.89 -34.55 -12.88
N ASN A 266 3.81 -33.91 -14.05
CA ASN A 266 4.46 -34.34 -15.28
C ASN A 266 5.73 -33.51 -15.51
N HIS A 267 6.89 -34.12 -15.31
CA HIS A 267 8.24 -33.59 -15.52
C HIS A 267 8.57 -33.14 -16.97
N GLU A 268 7.58 -33.02 -17.85
CA GLU A 268 7.79 -32.77 -19.29
C GLU A 268 7.86 -31.27 -19.64
N ASN A 269 7.31 -30.38 -18.80
CA ASN A 269 7.44 -28.93 -19.00
C ASN A 269 8.50 -28.35 -18.06
N ASN A 270 9.33 -27.43 -18.56
CA ASN A 270 10.26 -26.68 -17.70
C ASN A 270 9.47 -25.68 -16.84
N ARG A 271 9.73 -25.61 -15.53
CA ARG A 271 9.11 -24.62 -14.62
C ARG A 271 9.66 -23.20 -14.79
N PHE A 272 10.86 -23.11 -15.32
CA PHE A 272 11.57 -21.89 -15.70
C PHE A 272 12.60 -22.25 -16.77
N SER A 273 13.06 -21.29 -17.56
CA SER A 273 14.10 -21.52 -18.56
C SER A 273 15.48 -21.13 -18.03
N ILE A 274 16.48 -22.00 -18.27
CA ILE A 274 17.90 -21.60 -18.26
C ILE A 274 18.36 -21.52 -19.70
N VAL A 275 18.86 -20.37 -20.11
CA VAL A 275 19.43 -20.15 -21.44
C VAL A 275 20.90 -19.74 -21.33
N GLU A 276 21.67 -20.05 -22.37
CA GLU A 276 23.08 -19.64 -22.46
C GLU A 276 23.30 -18.84 -23.75
N SER A 277 24.05 -17.76 -23.64
CA SER A 277 24.55 -16.98 -24.78
C SER A 277 26.05 -16.71 -24.62
N VAL A 278 26.68 -16.16 -25.66
CA VAL A 278 28.09 -15.79 -25.66
C VAL A 278 28.21 -14.33 -26.00
N TYR A 279 29.14 -13.65 -25.33
CA TYR A 279 29.57 -12.32 -25.71
C TYR A 279 31.10 -12.28 -25.82
N GLU A 280 31.59 -11.52 -26.80
CA GLU A 280 33.01 -11.24 -27.03
C GLU A 280 33.33 -9.76 -26.85
N THR A 281 32.35 -8.90 -27.15
CA THR A 281 32.45 -7.44 -27.03
C THR A 281 31.39 -6.90 -26.09
N ASP A 282 31.61 -5.69 -25.58
CA ASP A 282 30.66 -5.03 -24.69
C ASP A 282 29.33 -4.74 -25.43
N GLU A 283 29.37 -4.43 -26.73
CA GLU A 283 28.18 -4.20 -27.55
C GLU A 283 27.26 -5.43 -27.62
N GLN A 284 27.83 -6.63 -27.79
CA GLN A 284 27.04 -7.87 -27.78
C GLN A 284 26.41 -8.13 -26.42
N LEU A 285 27.16 -7.85 -25.35
CA LEU A 285 26.63 -7.97 -23.99
C LEU A 285 25.46 -6.98 -23.77
N TYR A 286 25.58 -5.75 -24.28
CA TYR A 286 24.49 -4.77 -24.21
C TYR A 286 23.26 -5.24 -24.97
N GLU A 287 23.42 -5.76 -26.19
CA GLU A 287 22.30 -6.28 -26.98
C GLU A 287 21.59 -7.42 -26.24
N ILE A 288 22.34 -8.31 -25.56
CA ILE A 288 21.76 -9.39 -24.76
C ILE A 288 20.95 -8.85 -23.58
N ILE A 289 21.49 -7.89 -22.82
CA ILE A 289 20.80 -7.29 -21.67
C ILE A 289 19.58 -6.46 -22.11
N HIS A 290 19.73 -5.71 -23.20
CA HIS A 290 18.64 -4.96 -23.83
C HIS A 290 17.50 -5.90 -24.22
N ASN A 291 17.81 -7.02 -24.87
CA ASN A 291 16.80 -8.02 -25.23
C ASN A 291 16.14 -8.66 -24.00
N GLU A 292 16.87 -8.98 -22.93
CA GLU A 292 16.26 -9.46 -21.67
C GLU A 292 15.32 -8.42 -21.04
N THR A 293 15.63 -7.13 -21.20
CA THR A 293 14.86 -6.01 -20.63
C THR A 293 13.61 -5.72 -21.45
N HIS A 294 13.71 -5.72 -22.78
CA HIS A 294 12.71 -5.11 -23.67
C HIS A 294 11.90 -6.12 -24.49
N ASN A 295 12.30 -7.39 -24.53
CA ASN A 295 11.58 -8.38 -25.34
C ASN A 295 10.29 -8.84 -24.62
N PRO A 296 9.10 -8.60 -25.21
CA PRO A 296 7.81 -8.95 -24.60
C PRO A 296 7.54 -10.46 -24.59
N HIS A 297 8.33 -11.26 -25.31
CA HIS A 297 8.16 -12.71 -25.42
C HIS A 297 9.08 -13.51 -24.48
N VAL A 298 9.75 -12.84 -23.53
CA VAL A 298 10.61 -13.52 -22.54
C VAL A 298 9.80 -14.43 -21.62
N PHE A 299 8.55 -14.05 -21.32
CA PHE A 299 7.68 -14.74 -20.37
C PHE A 299 6.36 -15.18 -21.00
N ASP A 300 5.82 -16.30 -20.52
CA ASP A 300 4.46 -16.75 -20.78
C ASP A 300 3.72 -16.87 -19.45
N LEU A 301 3.06 -15.77 -19.06
CA LEU A 301 2.38 -15.66 -17.77
C LEU A 301 1.20 -16.64 -17.67
N ALA A 302 0.53 -16.96 -18.78
CA ALA A 302 -0.61 -17.88 -18.78
C ALA A 302 -0.19 -19.33 -18.51
N GLN A 303 1.05 -19.68 -18.83
CA GLN A 303 1.67 -20.98 -18.50
C GLN A 303 2.44 -20.98 -17.18
N GLY A 304 2.52 -19.83 -16.49
CA GLY A 304 3.29 -19.69 -15.25
C GLY A 304 4.80 -19.65 -15.44
N LEU A 305 5.27 -19.34 -16.66
CA LEU A 305 6.67 -19.11 -16.97
C LEU A 305 7.01 -17.64 -16.68
N VAL A 306 7.18 -17.33 -15.40
CA VAL A 306 7.37 -15.96 -14.89
C VAL A 306 8.81 -15.65 -14.45
N PHE A 307 9.69 -16.65 -14.51
CA PHE A 307 11.09 -16.56 -14.15
C PHE A 307 11.99 -17.21 -15.19
N ARG A 308 13.15 -16.60 -15.43
CA ARG A 308 14.18 -17.05 -16.35
C ARG A 308 15.57 -16.77 -15.78
N CYS A 309 16.50 -17.70 -15.99
CA CYS A 309 17.91 -17.52 -15.71
C CYS A 309 18.68 -17.51 -17.04
N HIS A 310 19.53 -16.52 -17.27
CA HIS A 310 20.36 -16.43 -18.47
C HIS A 310 21.83 -16.33 -18.08
N ILE A 311 22.61 -17.31 -18.52
CA ILE A 311 24.07 -17.32 -18.35
C ILE A 311 24.72 -16.78 -19.62
N VAL A 312 25.41 -15.65 -19.51
CA VAL A 312 26.07 -14.98 -20.62
C VAL A 312 27.57 -15.23 -20.50
N ARG A 313 28.10 -16.09 -21.37
CA ARG A 313 29.47 -16.61 -21.31
C ARG A 313 30.44 -15.70 -22.03
N TYR A 314 31.61 -15.44 -21.43
CA TYR A 314 32.64 -14.68 -22.13
C TYR A 314 33.43 -15.56 -23.11
N LYS A 315 33.50 -15.14 -24.39
CA LYS A 315 34.23 -15.75 -25.53
C LYS A 315 33.84 -17.15 -25.97
N GLN A 316 33.35 -18.02 -25.10
CA GLN A 316 32.88 -19.36 -25.52
C GLN A 316 31.90 -19.95 -24.51
N VAL A 317 30.89 -20.67 -25.02
CA VAL A 317 30.22 -21.71 -24.24
C VAL A 317 31.20 -22.87 -24.14
N CYS A 318 32.06 -22.89 -23.11
CA CYS A 318 32.81 -24.10 -22.80
C CYS A 318 31.81 -25.22 -22.50
N THR A 319 32.13 -26.46 -22.84
CA THR A 319 31.43 -27.63 -22.28
C THR A 319 31.72 -27.84 -20.78
N ASN A 320 32.43 -26.90 -20.14
CA ASN A 320 32.64 -26.95 -18.70
C ASN A 320 31.37 -26.44 -17.99
N ASP A 321 30.99 -27.12 -16.93
CA ASP A 321 29.82 -26.76 -16.13
C ASP A 321 30.07 -25.52 -15.25
N LEU A 322 31.20 -24.82 -15.40
CA LEU A 322 31.65 -23.80 -14.45
C LEU A 322 31.42 -22.39 -14.98
N ILE A 323 30.73 -21.57 -14.19
CA ILE A 323 30.55 -20.13 -14.36
C ILE A 323 31.68 -19.42 -13.63
N SER A 324 32.28 -18.42 -14.25
CA SER A 324 33.41 -17.64 -13.72
C SER A 324 33.06 -16.15 -13.55
N ASN A 325 33.99 -15.35 -13.03
CA ASN A 325 33.83 -13.90 -12.86
C ASN A 325 33.74 -13.10 -14.17
N ASN A 326 34.17 -13.70 -15.28
CA ASN A 326 34.01 -13.12 -16.61
C ASN A 326 32.62 -13.40 -17.20
N ASP A 327 31.92 -14.40 -16.68
CA ASP A 327 30.54 -14.69 -17.11
C ASP A 327 29.56 -13.83 -16.33
N ILE A 328 28.36 -13.68 -16.89
CA ILE A 328 27.28 -12.91 -16.26
C ILE A 328 26.09 -13.82 -16.02
N ILE A 329 25.53 -13.72 -14.82
CA ILE A 329 24.30 -14.40 -14.42
C ILE A 329 23.20 -13.36 -14.41
N ILE A 330 22.18 -13.55 -15.24
CA ILE A 330 21.00 -12.71 -15.28
C ILE A 330 19.83 -13.51 -14.70
N PHE A 331 19.24 -13.00 -13.61
CA PHE A 331 17.95 -13.45 -13.13
C PHE A 331 16.89 -12.46 -13.63
N ASN A 332 15.97 -12.94 -14.46
CA ASN A 332 14.90 -12.13 -15.02
C ASN A 332 13.55 -12.64 -14.52
N PHE A 333 12.74 -11.72 -14.00
CA PHE A 333 11.40 -12.02 -13.49
C PHE A 333 10.38 -11.12 -14.17
N HIS A 334 9.15 -11.61 -14.33
CA HIS A 334 8.05 -10.72 -14.62
C HIS A 334 7.61 -10.00 -13.34
N HIS A 335 7.45 -8.68 -13.37
CA HIS A 335 7.13 -7.85 -12.21
C HIS A 335 5.77 -8.20 -11.59
N ALA A 336 4.82 -8.74 -12.37
CA ALA A 336 3.57 -9.29 -11.80
C ALA A 336 3.78 -10.50 -10.86
N SER A 337 4.98 -11.08 -10.86
CA SER A 337 5.38 -12.22 -10.03
C SER A 337 6.47 -11.90 -8.99
N PHE A 338 7.00 -10.67 -9.00
CA PHE A 338 8.22 -10.33 -8.25
C PHE A 338 8.30 -8.83 -7.97
N ASP A 339 8.94 -8.45 -6.87
CA ASP A 339 9.23 -7.05 -6.54
C ASP A 339 10.69 -6.90 -6.09
N CYS A 340 11.19 -5.67 -6.01
CA CYS A 340 12.59 -5.41 -5.63
C CYS A 340 12.96 -6.03 -4.26
N PRO A 341 12.14 -5.93 -3.19
CA PRO A 341 12.43 -6.60 -1.92
C PRO A 341 12.55 -8.14 -2.02
N SER A 342 11.84 -8.78 -2.96
CA SER A 342 11.89 -10.23 -3.15
C SER A 342 13.28 -10.75 -3.55
N ILE A 343 14.16 -9.92 -4.13
CA ILE A 343 15.50 -10.36 -4.57
C ILE A 343 16.36 -10.88 -3.42
N LYS A 344 16.25 -10.27 -2.23
CA LYS A 344 17.00 -10.70 -1.05
C LYS A 344 16.56 -12.08 -0.58
N ILE A 345 15.25 -12.33 -0.57
CA ILE A 345 14.66 -13.61 -0.20
C ILE A 345 15.10 -14.69 -1.20
N PHE A 346 15.04 -14.35 -2.51
CA PHE A 346 15.46 -15.24 -3.58
C PHE A 346 16.93 -15.63 -3.48
N LEU A 347 17.84 -14.66 -3.34
CA LEU A 347 19.28 -14.92 -3.28
C LEU A 347 19.68 -15.66 -2.00
N HIS A 348 19.08 -15.32 -0.84
CA HIS A 348 19.28 -16.06 0.40
C HIS A 348 18.92 -17.55 0.24
N ASP A 349 17.73 -17.84 -0.28
CA ASP A 349 17.27 -19.21 -0.47
C ASP A 349 18.06 -19.94 -1.55
N LEU A 350 18.47 -19.23 -2.61
CA LEU A 350 19.32 -19.79 -3.66
C LEU A 350 20.71 -20.16 -3.12
N HIS A 351 21.32 -19.30 -2.31
CA HIS A 351 22.59 -19.59 -1.64
C HIS A 351 22.50 -20.86 -0.79
N GLN A 352 21.44 -20.96 0.02
CA GLN A 352 21.23 -22.10 0.91
C GLN A 352 21.00 -23.39 0.12
N ALA A 353 20.14 -23.35 -0.90
CA ALA A 353 19.88 -24.46 -1.80
C ALA A 353 21.14 -24.91 -2.53
N TYR A 354 21.94 -23.97 -3.02
CA TYR A 354 23.18 -24.25 -3.74
C TYR A 354 24.24 -24.90 -2.84
N THR A 355 24.41 -24.39 -1.61
CA THR A 355 25.46 -24.83 -0.70
C THR A 355 25.15 -26.18 -0.05
N THR A 356 23.88 -26.41 0.29
CA THR A 356 23.47 -27.60 1.07
C THR A 356 22.75 -28.65 0.23
N SER A 357 22.42 -28.34 -1.03
CA SER A 357 21.56 -29.18 -1.90
C SER A 357 20.19 -29.48 -1.27
N GLN A 358 19.79 -28.66 -0.32
CA GLN A 358 18.53 -28.72 0.41
C GLN A 358 18.07 -27.30 0.66
N LEU A 359 16.76 -27.13 0.68
CA LEU A 359 16.16 -25.91 1.21
C LEU A 359 15.28 -26.41 2.34
N PRO A 360 15.39 -25.85 3.56
CA PRO A 360 14.48 -26.23 4.62
C PRO A 360 13.07 -25.98 4.11
N ASN A 361 12.35 -27.07 3.88
CA ASN A 361 10.92 -27.01 4.03
C ASN A 361 10.74 -26.83 5.52
N ASP A 362 10.38 -25.62 5.94
CA ASP A 362 9.86 -25.40 7.28
C ASP A 362 8.49 -26.10 7.38
N ASP A 363 8.42 -27.42 7.16
CA ASP A 363 7.21 -28.25 7.02
C ASP A 363 6.38 -28.33 8.31
N ASN A 364 6.76 -27.59 9.36
CA ASN A 364 5.89 -27.29 10.51
C ASN A 364 4.93 -26.11 10.24
N THR A 365 4.78 -25.64 8.99
CA THR A 365 4.07 -24.39 8.67
C THR A 365 2.71 -24.57 7.97
N ASN A 366 1.74 -25.17 8.66
CA ASN A 366 0.33 -24.86 8.34
C ASN A 366 0.05 -23.35 8.40
N ASN A 367 0.92 -22.54 9.05
CA ASN A 367 0.78 -21.11 9.24
C ASN A 367 1.62 -20.19 8.32
N ARG A 368 2.41 -20.67 7.35
CA ARG A 368 3.16 -19.75 6.47
C ARG A 368 2.21 -19.15 5.42
N LEU A 369 2.10 -17.82 5.42
CA LEU A 369 1.30 -17.07 4.46
C LEU A 369 1.96 -17.12 3.08
N ARG A 370 1.27 -17.63 2.07
CA ARG A 370 1.73 -17.60 0.66
C ARG A 370 1.19 -16.36 -0.04
N TYR A 371 1.80 -15.98 -1.16
CA TYR A 371 1.32 -14.84 -1.94
C TYR A 371 -0.15 -14.99 -2.38
N LEU A 372 -0.54 -16.18 -2.84
CA LEU A 372 -1.94 -16.44 -3.22
C LEU A 372 -2.89 -16.37 -2.02
N ASP A 373 -2.44 -16.75 -0.83
CA ASP A 373 -3.23 -16.61 0.39
C ASP A 373 -3.41 -15.11 0.73
N TYR A 374 -2.34 -14.31 0.60
CA TYR A 374 -2.38 -12.85 0.71
C TYR A 374 -3.39 -12.23 -0.26
N ALA A 375 -3.34 -12.60 -1.55
CA ALA A 375 -4.23 -12.05 -2.56
C ALA A 375 -5.71 -12.33 -2.25
N VAL A 376 -6.02 -13.49 -1.66
CA VAL A 376 -7.39 -13.78 -1.20
C VAL A 376 -7.77 -12.94 0.02
N ILE A 377 -6.87 -12.83 1.01
CA ILE A 377 -7.11 -12.03 2.22
C ILE A 377 -7.34 -10.57 1.83
N GLU A 378 -6.54 -10.03 0.91
CA GLU A 378 -6.62 -8.65 0.42
C GLU A 378 -8.04 -8.30 -0.07
N GLN A 379 -8.72 -9.22 -0.76
CA GLN A 379 -10.10 -9.01 -1.22
C GLN A 379 -11.13 -8.86 -0.08
N HIS A 380 -10.82 -9.37 1.12
CA HIS A 380 -11.71 -9.39 2.27
C HIS A 380 -11.34 -8.38 3.36
N ILE A 381 -10.22 -7.66 3.20
CA ILE A 381 -9.84 -6.58 4.12
C ILE A 381 -10.85 -5.44 3.95
N SER A 382 -11.40 -4.96 5.08
CA SER A 382 -12.26 -3.77 5.05
C SER A 382 -11.45 -2.56 4.59
N MET A 383 -11.92 -1.93 3.52
CA MET A 383 -11.27 -0.78 2.91
C MET A 383 -11.96 0.54 3.26
N ILE A 384 -12.99 0.54 4.13
CA ILE A 384 -13.82 1.73 4.41
C ILE A 384 -12.97 2.88 4.98
N GLY A 385 -12.15 2.59 6.00
CA GLY A 385 -11.30 3.62 6.61
C GLY A 385 -10.27 4.20 5.65
N ALA A 386 -9.68 3.37 4.79
CA ALA A 386 -8.75 3.80 3.77
C ALA A 386 -9.44 4.61 2.66
N SER A 387 -10.62 4.16 2.22
CA SER A 387 -11.46 4.86 1.25
C SER A 387 -11.82 6.26 1.73
N MET A 388 -12.26 6.41 2.98
CA MET A 388 -12.58 7.73 3.54
C MET A 388 -11.35 8.62 3.60
N PHE A 389 -10.22 8.09 4.07
CA PHE A 389 -8.97 8.84 4.12
C PHE A 389 -8.55 9.35 2.74
N TRP A 390 -8.54 8.49 1.72
CA TRP A 390 -8.11 8.88 0.37
C TRP A 390 -9.08 9.84 -0.30
N HIS A 391 -10.38 9.68 -0.05
CA HIS A 391 -11.39 10.65 -0.47
C HIS A 391 -11.12 12.04 0.10
N ASP A 392 -10.85 12.13 1.41
CA ASP A 392 -10.56 13.40 2.09
C ASP A 392 -9.21 13.98 1.66
N ALA A 393 -8.16 13.15 1.56
CA ALA A 393 -6.82 13.57 1.17
C ALA A 393 -6.77 14.18 -0.24
N LEU A 394 -7.63 13.69 -1.14
CA LEU A 394 -7.71 14.14 -2.53
C LEU A 394 -8.92 15.05 -2.79
N HIS A 395 -9.61 15.50 -1.75
CA HIS A 395 -10.78 16.36 -1.88
C HIS A 395 -10.44 17.65 -2.65
N ASP A 396 -11.25 17.99 -3.65
CA ASP A 396 -11.03 19.12 -4.56
C ASP A 396 -9.74 19.08 -5.41
N TYR A 397 -8.94 18.02 -5.34
CA TYR A 397 -7.79 17.88 -6.23
C TYR A 397 -8.26 17.54 -7.65
N LYS A 398 -7.69 18.23 -8.64
CA LYS A 398 -8.10 18.10 -10.04
C LYS A 398 -7.33 16.99 -10.75
N LEU A 399 -7.82 15.77 -10.60
CA LEU A 399 -7.21 14.56 -11.14
C LEU A 399 -7.21 14.43 -12.67
N ASP A 400 -8.03 15.23 -13.33
CA ASP A 400 -8.10 15.34 -14.78
C ASP A 400 -7.09 16.35 -15.35
N GLN A 401 -6.42 17.13 -14.48
CA GLN A 401 -5.45 18.15 -14.89
C GLN A 401 -4.03 17.68 -14.60
N SER A 402 -3.24 17.52 -15.65
CA SER A 402 -1.81 17.28 -15.49
C SER A 402 -1.08 18.48 -14.88
N LEU A 403 -0.01 18.20 -14.16
CA LEU A 403 0.97 19.19 -13.72
C LEU A 403 1.46 20.00 -14.93
N SER A 404 1.50 21.31 -14.75
CA SER A 404 1.99 22.26 -15.77
C SER A 404 3.51 22.26 -15.83
N LEU A 405 4.11 21.12 -16.17
CA LEU A 405 5.56 20.96 -16.30
C LEU A 405 6.08 21.63 -17.58
N PRO A 406 7.36 22.04 -17.60
CA PRO A 406 8.00 22.64 -18.77
C PRO A 406 8.40 21.54 -19.78
N TYR A 407 7.42 21.00 -20.51
CA TYR A 407 7.67 20.00 -21.55
C TYR A 407 8.35 20.64 -22.78
N ASP A 408 9.30 19.93 -23.39
CA ASP A 408 9.92 20.32 -24.66
C ASP A 408 9.01 19.99 -25.86
N ARG A 409 8.14 18.98 -25.68
CA ARG A 409 7.20 18.47 -26.69
C ARG A 409 5.75 18.56 -26.21
N TYR A 410 4.81 18.43 -27.13
CA TYR A 410 3.39 18.30 -26.78
C TYR A 410 3.16 17.00 -26.03
N ARG A 411 2.50 17.07 -24.85
CA ARG A 411 2.19 15.88 -24.04
C ARG A 411 1.13 15.02 -24.71
N PRO A 412 1.46 13.82 -25.24
CA PRO A 412 0.47 12.91 -25.80
C PRO A 412 -0.44 12.38 -24.68
N THR A 413 -1.64 11.91 -25.04
CA THR A 413 -2.44 11.12 -24.09
C THR A 413 -1.71 9.81 -23.80
N ASN A 414 -1.93 9.24 -22.61
CA ASN A 414 -1.21 8.04 -22.17
C ASN A 414 -1.27 6.87 -23.15
N GLU A 415 -2.38 6.71 -23.85
CA GLU A 415 -2.60 5.66 -24.85
C GLU A 415 -1.62 5.75 -26.03
N TYR A 416 -1.03 6.91 -26.29
CA TYR A 416 -0.05 7.15 -27.37
C TYR A 416 1.37 7.38 -26.84
N ARG A 417 1.63 7.14 -25.55
CA ARG A 417 2.99 7.21 -25.01
C ARG A 417 3.79 6.00 -25.48
N SER A 418 5.00 6.25 -25.98
CA SER A 418 5.88 5.20 -26.48
C SER A 418 6.47 4.36 -25.34
N GLY A 419 6.56 4.95 -24.14
CA GLY A 419 7.21 4.34 -22.98
C GLY A 419 8.73 4.45 -22.98
N PHE A 420 9.34 4.97 -24.06
CA PHE A 420 10.76 5.25 -24.09
C PHE A 420 11.11 6.43 -23.19
N GLY A 421 12.28 6.34 -22.57
CA GLY A 421 12.80 7.33 -21.67
C GLY A 421 14.31 7.47 -21.77
N THR A 422 14.79 8.56 -21.22
CA THR A 422 16.20 8.83 -20.95
C THR A 422 16.44 8.89 -19.45
N SER A 423 17.69 8.74 -19.03
CA SER A 423 18.05 8.87 -17.62
C SER A 423 19.34 9.65 -17.44
N ILE A 424 19.30 10.63 -16.54
CA ILE A 424 20.49 11.33 -16.05
C ILE A 424 20.74 10.95 -14.59
N SER A 425 22.01 10.77 -14.23
CA SER A 425 22.41 10.48 -12.85
C SER A 425 23.58 11.35 -12.43
N PHE A 426 23.54 11.83 -11.19
CA PHE A 426 24.59 12.67 -10.63
C PHE A 426 24.69 12.45 -9.11
N ASN A 427 25.88 12.67 -8.58
CA ASN A 427 26.12 12.65 -7.14
C ASN A 427 26.00 14.07 -6.58
N LEU A 428 25.46 14.20 -5.36
CA LEU A 428 25.54 15.45 -4.63
C LEU A 428 26.96 15.65 -4.11
N ASP A 429 27.43 16.90 -4.05
CA ASP A 429 28.72 17.20 -3.45
C ASP A 429 28.74 16.78 -1.97
N ARG A 430 29.90 16.32 -1.48
CA ARG A 430 30.04 15.82 -0.11
C ARG A 430 29.58 16.84 0.94
N ASP A 431 29.98 18.10 0.79
CA ASP A 431 29.60 19.18 1.71
C ASP A 431 28.07 19.37 1.76
N LEU A 432 27.37 19.15 0.64
CA LEU A 432 25.92 19.22 0.57
C LEU A 432 25.27 17.99 1.21
N CYS A 433 25.83 16.80 1.01
CA CYS A 433 25.39 15.58 1.71
C CYS A 433 25.49 15.75 3.23
N ASP A 434 26.65 16.20 3.71
CA ASP A 434 26.89 16.41 5.15
C ASP A 434 25.90 17.44 5.71
N THR A 435 25.65 18.53 4.98
CA THR A 435 24.65 19.55 5.36
C THR A 435 23.24 18.96 5.47
N PHE A 436 22.84 18.09 4.55
CA PHE A 436 21.54 17.42 4.58
C PHE A 436 21.42 16.49 5.79
N LEU A 437 22.46 15.69 6.05
CA LEU A 437 22.51 14.76 7.17
C LEU A 437 22.48 15.51 8.51
N ASP A 438 23.29 16.55 8.66
CA ASP A 438 23.33 17.41 9.85
C ASP A 438 21.98 18.10 10.09
N TYR A 439 21.34 18.62 9.04
CA TYR A 439 20.00 19.20 9.17
C TYR A 439 19.00 18.17 9.68
N THR A 440 18.98 16.97 9.08
CA THR A 440 18.03 15.91 9.48
C THR A 440 18.24 15.47 10.93
N SER A 441 19.49 15.34 11.35
CA SER A 441 19.89 15.05 12.73
C SER A 441 19.44 16.15 13.68
N SER A 442 19.72 17.43 13.36
CA SER A 442 19.36 18.58 14.20
C SER A 442 17.86 18.75 14.40
N GLN A 443 17.05 18.37 13.41
CA GLN A 443 15.60 18.50 13.44
C GLN A 443 14.89 17.20 13.88
N ASN A 444 15.63 16.11 14.16
CA ASN A 444 15.09 14.78 14.46
C ASN A 444 14.10 14.28 13.39
N ILE A 445 14.44 14.45 12.12
CA ILE A 445 13.65 14.00 10.96
C ILE A 445 14.42 12.96 10.16
N SER A 446 13.73 12.15 9.35
CA SER A 446 14.41 11.28 8.39
C SER A 446 14.87 12.09 7.16
N LEU A 447 15.96 11.63 6.54
CA LEU A 447 16.42 12.15 5.25
C LEU A 447 15.36 12.00 4.16
N GLU A 448 14.53 10.96 4.23
CA GLU A 448 13.40 10.76 3.33
C GLU A 448 12.39 11.91 3.43
N HIS A 449 12.02 12.35 4.63
CA HIS A 449 11.12 13.49 4.81
C HIS A 449 11.69 14.77 4.19
N LEU A 450 12.99 15.01 4.37
CA LEU A 450 13.66 16.16 3.76
C LEU A 450 13.70 16.03 2.23
N ALA A 451 14.08 14.88 1.70
CA ALA A 451 14.15 14.61 0.27
C ALA A 451 12.79 14.77 -0.42
N LEU A 452 11.74 14.21 0.18
CA LEU A 452 10.35 14.37 -0.27
C LEU A 452 9.91 15.84 -0.25
N THR A 453 10.30 16.58 0.80
CA THR A 453 10.04 18.02 0.88
C THR A 453 10.73 18.79 -0.23
N MET A 454 11.99 18.45 -0.53
CA MET A 454 12.72 19.06 -1.64
C MET A 454 12.06 18.74 -2.98
N TYR A 455 11.45 17.58 -3.13
CA TYR A 455 10.71 17.24 -4.35
C TYR A 455 9.43 18.08 -4.53
N PHE A 456 8.65 18.31 -3.47
CA PHE A 456 7.53 19.28 -3.53
C PHE A 456 8.01 20.68 -3.92
N VAL A 457 9.13 21.16 -3.33
CA VAL A 457 9.70 22.47 -3.68
C VAL A 457 10.21 22.49 -5.13
N PHE A 458 10.77 21.40 -5.61
CA PHE A 458 11.22 21.25 -6.99
C PHE A 458 10.04 21.35 -7.97
N LEU A 459 8.96 20.59 -7.73
CA LEU A 459 7.75 20.65 -8.53
C LEU A 459 7.07 22.03 -8.47
N PHE A 460 7.02 22.68 -7.31
CA PHE A 460 6.54 24.06 -7.17
C PHE A 460 7.28 25.02 -8.10
N LYS A 461 8.61 24.89 -8.19
CA LYS A 461 9.43 25.73 -9.07
C LYS A 461 9.23 25.38 -10.55
N LEU A 462 9.16 24.09 -10.89
CA LEU A 462 8.97 23.65 -12.28
C LEU A 462 7.60 24.05 -12.84
N THR A 463 6.57 24.06 -12.00
CA THR A 463 5.19 24.41 -12.37
C THR A 463 4.92 25.92 -12.31
N ASN A 464 5.97 26.75 -12.23
CA ASN A 464 5.87 28.21 -12.13
C ASN A 464 5.03 28.69 -10.92
N GLY A 465 5.12 27.98 -9.80
CA GLY A 465 4.51 28.37 -8.53
C GLY A 465 3.15 27.74 -8.25
N ASP A 466 2.82 26.60 -8.86
CA ASP A 466 1.62 25.86 -8.47
C ASP A 466 1.74 25.38 -7.02
N THR A 467 0.68 25.63 -6.25
CA THR A 467 0.64 25.39 -4.80
C THR A 467 -0.09 24.12 -4.44
N ASP A 468 -0.86 23.50 -5.35
CA ASP A 468 -1.56 22.24 -5.07
C ASP A 468 -0.94 21.11 -5.89
N LEU A 469 0.04 20.42 -5.30
CA LEU A 469 0.88 19.45 -6.00
C LEU A 469 0.54 18.04 -5.55
N CYS A 470 0.43 17.11 -6.49
CA CYS A 470 0.30 15.68 -6.22
C CYS A 470 1.21 14.89 -7.16
N PHE A 471 1.87 13.86 -6.61
CA PHE A 471 2.71 12.95 -7.38
C PHE A 471 2.65 11.54 -6.78
N GLY A 472 3.13 10.56 -7.55
CA GLY A 472 3.17 9.17 -7.13
C GLY A 472 4.35 8.84 -6.22
N MET A 473 4.13 7.99 -5.24
CA MET A 473 5.21 7.37 -4.47
C MET A 473 4.97 5.88 -4.36
N ASN A 474 5.98 5.10 -4.71
CA ASN A 474 5.96 3.65 -4.52
C ASN A 474 6.18 3.32 -3.04
N VAL A 475 5.37 2.40 -2.52
CA VAL A 475 5.55 1.80 -1.19
C VAL A 475 5.73 0.29 -1.32
N ASP A 476 6.49 -0.33 -0.42
CA ASP A 476 6.79 -1.77 -0.47
C ASP A 476 5.54 -2.67 -0.37
N GLY A 477 4.42 -2.15 0.17
CA GLY A 477 3.17 -2.89 0.39
C GLY A 477 3.26 -4.07 1.37
N ARG A 478 4.42 -4.31 1.99
CA ARG A 478 4.63 -5.31 3.04
C ARG A 478 4.32 -4.73 4.42
N TYR A 479 3.07 -4.31 4.62
CA TYR A 479 2.59 -3.63 5.83
C TYR A 479 2.45 -4.54 7.06
N ARG A 480 2.75 -5.84 6.92
CA ARG A 480 2.69 -6.87 7.95
C ARG A 480 3.99 -7.67 7.95
N ASP A 481 4.46 -8.04 9.14
CA ASP A 481 5.74 -8.75 9.29
C ASP A 481 5.73 -10.10 8.58
N GLU A 482 4.59 -10.78 8.53
CA GLU A 482 4.46 -12.08 7.85
C GLU A 482 4.70 -11.97 6.34
N LEU A 483 4.41 -10.80 5.74
CA LEU A 483 4.61 -10.54 4.31
C LEU A 483 6.08 -10.34 3.95
N ARG A 484 6.96 -10.00 4.89
CA ARG A 484 8.39 -9.68 4.62
C ARG A 484 9.20 -10.87 4.12
N SER A 485 8.70 -12.10 4.32
CA SER A 485 9.37 -13.35 3.94
C SER A 485 8.77 -14.06 2.72
N VAL A 486 7.87 -13.36 1.99
CA VAL A 486 7.10 -13.91 0.87
C VAL A 486 7.60 -13.32 -0.44
N ILE A 487 7.99 -14.16 -1.41
CA ILE A 487 8.25 -13.66 -2.77
C ILE A 487 6.93 -13.30 -3.44
N GLY A 488 6.85 -12.10 -4.02
CA GLY A 488 5.75 -11.71 -4.89
C GLY A 488 5.67 -10.22 -5.17
N MET A 489 4.54 -9.77 -5.72
CA MET A 489 4.32 -8.38 -6.11
C MET A 489 3.51 -7.64 -5.04
N PHE A 490 4.18 -6.93 -4.12
CA PHE A 490 3.50 -6.18 -3.06
C PHE A 490 3.50 -4.68 -3.28
N VAL A 491 4.42 -4.16 -4.13
CA VAL A 491 4.58 -2.73 -4.34
C VAL A 491 3.25 -2.10 -4.73
N ASN A 492 2.89 -1.01 -4.07
CA ASN A 492 1.72 -0.21 -4.40
C ASN A 492 2.15 1.24 -4.63
N ALA A 493 1.52 1.90 -5.59
CA ALA A 493 1.73 3.32 -5.83
C ALA A 493 0.63 4.11 -5.11
N ILE A 494 1.01 5.09 -4.30
CA ILE A 494 0.07 5.99 -3.61
C ILE A 494 0.28 7.44 -4.04
N PRO A 495 -0.79 8.23 -4.17
CA PRO A 495 -0.65 9.67 -4.36
C PRO A 495 -0.17 10.34 -3.07
N LEU A 496 0.71 11.31 -3.22
CA LEU A 496 1.06 12.25 -2.17
C LEU A 496 0.74 13.66 -2.64
N ARG A 497 -0.33 14.22 -2.06
CA ARG A 497 -0.76 15.60 -2.29
C ARG A 497 -0.29 16.51 -1.17
N CYS A 498 0.19 17.70 -1.52
CA CYS A 498 0.49 18.76 -0.58
C CYS A 498 0.02 20.10 -1.13
N GLN A 499 -0.74 20.85 -0.32
CA GLN A 499 -1.06 22.24 -0.57
C GLN A 499 0.01 23.12 0.09
N LEU A 500 0.90 23.68 -0.73
CA LEU A 500 2.00 24.53 -0.31
C LEU A 500 1.54 25.95 -0.03
N ASP A 501 2.01 26.50 1.08
CA ASP A 501 1.96 27.94 1.36
C ASP A 501 3.34 28.54 1.08
N PRO A 502 3.47 29.44 0.10
CA PRO A 502 4.74 30.09 -0.23
C PRO A 502 5.40 30.86 0.93
N GLN A 503 4.66 31.14 2.02
CA GLN A 503 5.18 31.81 3.21
C GLN A 503 5.81 30.85 4.23
N TRP A 504 5.69 29.53 4.04
CA TRP A 504 6.27 28.57 4.99
C TRP A 504 7.79 28.56 4.94
N PHE A 505 8.40 28.63 6.13
CA PHE A 505 9.79 28.28 6.29
C PHE A 505 9.98 26.77 6.12
N LEU A 506 11.19 26.37 5.70
CA LEU A 506 11.54 24.97 5.42
C LEU A 506 11.16 24.03 6.57
N HIS A 507 11.46 24.37 7.82
CA HIS A 507 11.17 23.51 8.97
C HIS A 507 9.67 23.23 9.15
N LYS A 508 8.80 24.19 8.80
CA LYS A 508 7.35 24.03 8.88
C LYS A 508 6.86 23.12 7.74
N LEU A 509 7.36 23.36 6.53
CA LEU A 509 7.03 22.53 5.37
C LEU A 509 7.44 21.06 5.58
N VAL A 510 8.64 20.82 6.10
CA VAL A 510 9.13 19.45 6.37
C VAL A 510 8.22 18.71 7.37
N LYS A 511 7.79 19.38 8.44
CA LYS A 511 6.84 18.79 9.41
C LYS A 511 5.50 18.46 8.76
N HIS A 512 5.00 19.35 7.91
CA HIS A 512 3.75 19.12 7.19
C HIS A 512 3.84 17.94 6.23
N VAL A 513 4.92 17.87 5.43
CA VAL A 513 5.19 16.75 4.51
C VAL A 513 5.37 15.44 5.29
N GLN A 514 6.02 15.47 6.46
CA GLN A 514 6.12 14.31 7.35
C GLN A 514 4.74 13.82 7.82
N GLU A 515 3.84 14.71 8.24
CA GLU A 515 2.47 14.36 8.63
C GLU A 515 1.69 13.73 7.47
N ILE A 516 1.79 14.30 6.27
CA ILE A 516 1.19 13.75 5.05
C ILE A 516 1.71 12.32 4.81
N LEU A 517 3.04 12.14 4.80
CA LEU A 517 3.65 10.84 4.51
C LEU A 517 3.24 9.76 5.53
N ILE A 518 3.28 10.08 6.83
CA ILE A 518 2.92 9.14 7.90
C ILE A 518 1.45 8.73 7.77
N ASN A 519 0.55 9.69 7.53
CA ASN A 519 -0.89 9.41 7.40
C ASN A 519 -1.19 8.60 6.13
N SER A 520 -0.59 8.97 5.00
CA SER A 520 -0.74 8.25 3.73
C SER A 520 -0.21 6.81 3.81
N ARG A 521 0.93 6.59 4.49
CA ARG A 521 1.49 5.24 4.69
C ARG A 521 0.57 4.32 5.48
N LYS A 522 -0.16 4.85 6.46
CA LYS A 522 -1.13 4.07 7.26
C LYS A 522 -2.22 3.42 6.40
N TYR A 523 -2.60 4.06 5.29
CA TYR A 523 -3.63 3.59 4.36
C TYR A 523 -3.06 3.18 2.99
N SER A 524 -1.76 2.92 2.94
CA SER A 524 -1.06 2.60 1.70
C SER A 524 -1.35 1.22 1.11
N TYR A 525 -2.11 0.39 1.82
CA TYR A 525 -2.66 -0.87 1.32
C TYR A 525 -3.91 -0.66 0.42
N PHE A 526 -4.41 0.58 0.31
CA PHE A 526 -5.54 0.88 -0.56
C PHE A 526 -5.12 0.88 -2.03
N PRO A 527 -5.81 0.11 -2.90
CA PRO A 527 -5.44 0.01 -4.31
C PRO A 527 -5.57 1.34 -5.05
N LEU A 528 -4.56 1.68 -5.85
CA LEU A 528 -4.63 2.85 -6.71
C LEU A 528 -5.86 2.83 -7.62
N GLN A 529 -6.19 1.69 -8.24
CA GLN A 529 -7.35 1.59 -9.13
C GLN A 529 -8.67 1.91 -8.41
N ARG A 530 -8.86 1.45 -7.16
CA ARG A 530 -10.06 1.78 -6.37
C ARG A 530 -10.13 3.26 -6.02
N LEU A 531 -8.99 3.91 -5.84
CA LEU A 531 -8.90 5.35 -5.68
C LEU A 531 -9.35 6.06 -6.97
N LEU A 532 -8.87 5.60 -8.13
CA LEU A 532 -9.31 6.15 -9.43
C LEU A 532 -10.81 5.98 -9.67
N ASP A 533 -11.38 4.82 -9.32
CA ASP A 533 -12.79 4.52 -9.51
C ASP A 533 -13.72 5.45 -8.69
N GLN A 534 -13.23 6.02 -7.58
CA GLN A 534 -13.96 7.01 -6.78
C GLN A 534 -14.05 8.39 -7.46
N HIS A 535 -13.21 8.62 -8.47
CA HIS A 535 -13.11 9.88 -9.17
C HIS A 535 -13.47 9.68 -10.65
N PRO A 536 -14.75 9.91 -11.06
CA PRO A 536 -15.25 9.52 -12.38
C PRO A 536 -14.47 10.11 -13.57
N TYR A 537 -13.78 11.24 -13.37
CA TYR A 537 -12.93 11.90 -14.37
C TYR A 537 -11.47 11.42 -14.38
N ALA A 538 -11.00 10.76 -13.32
CA ALA A 538 -9.63 10.24 -13.20
C ALA A 538 -9.40 8.95 -14.02
N SER A 539 -10.48 8.26 -14.41
CA SER A 539 -10.41 7.00 -15.16
C SER A 539 -9.80 7.10 -16.57
N LYS A 540 -9.59 8.32 -17.09
CA LYS A 540 -9.14 8.58 -18.47
C LYS A 540 -7.77 9.27 -18.59
N THR A 541 -7.14 9.67 -17.48
CA THR A 541 -5.87 10.41 -17.44
C THR A 541 -4.83 9.66 -16.60
N ALA A 542 -3.54 9.94 -16.82
CA ALA A 542 -2.49 9.47 -15.91
C ALA A 542 -2.68 10.28 -14.65
N PHE A 543 -3.29 9.67 -13.65
CA PHE A 543 -3.59 10.28 -12.37
C PHE A 543 -2.34 10.87 -11.68
N LEU A 544 -1.15 10.37 -12.00
CA LEU A 544 0.13 10.84 -11.48
C LEU A 544 1.07 11.05 -12.66
N ASP A 545 1.43 12.31 -12.93
CA ASP A 545 2.36 12.64 -14.01
C ASP A 545 3.80 12.32 -13.61
N THR A 546 4.16 12.46 -12.33
CA THR A 546 5.52 12.25 -11.85
C THR A 546 5.56 11.31 -10.66
N SER A 547 6.72 10.72 -10.40
CA SER A 547 6.94 9.85 -9.25
C SER A 547 8.22 10.22 -8.48
N PHE A 548 8.21 9.94 -7.18
CA PHE A 548 9.36 10.10 -6.29
C PHE A 548 9.75 8.78 -5.66
N GLU A 549 11.05 8.49 -5.67
CA GLU A 549 11.62 7.29 -5.07
C GLU A 549 12.79 7.66 -4.16
N PHE A 550 12.80 7.09 -2.96
CA PHE A 550 13.90 7.25 -2.02
C PHE A 550 14.37 5.89 -1.53
N MET A 551 15.66 5.61 -1.70
CA MET A 551 16.26 4.34 -1.30
C MET A 551 17.46 4.59 -0.38
N ARG A 552 17.59 3.76 0.65
CA ARG A 552 18.80 3.67 1.47
C ARG A 552 19.39 2.28 1.30
N TYR A 553 20.69 2.20 1.14
CA TYR A 553 21.38 0.92 1.07
C TYR A 553 22.73 1.00 1.77
N SER A 554 23.20 -0.14 2.25
CA SER A 554 24.60 -0.33 2.63
C SER A 554 25.16 -1.52 1.85
N SER A 555 26.45 -1.52 1.58
CA SER A 555 27.19 -2.66 1.04
C SER A 555 27.15 -3.87 1.96
N GLN A 556 26.88 -3.69 3.26
CA GLN A 556 26.60 -4.82 4.15
C GLN A 556 25.19 -5.40 3.92
N ASP A 557 24.18 -4.56 3.72
CA ASP A 557 22.79 -4.99 3.45
C ASP A 557 22.58 -5.54 2.03
N LEU A 558 23.47 -5.18 1.10
CA LEU A 558 23.55 -5.76 -0.23
C LEU A 558 24.49 -6.97 -0.22
N GLY A 559 25.68 -6.87 0.37
CA GLY A 559 26.76 -7.85 0.24
C GLY A 559 26.67 -9.09 1.14
N LYS A 560 25.95 -9.05 2.28
CA LYS A 560 25.73 -10.26 3.11
C LYS A 560 24.73 -11.23 2.47
N ASP A 561 23.74 -10.70 1.77
CA ASP A 561 22.64 -11.48 1.17
C ASP A 561 22.90 -11.82 -0.31
N MET A 562 23.94 -11.25 -0.91
CA MET A 562 24.31 -11.44 -2.32
C MET A 562 25.49 -12.39 -2.48
N ILE A 563 25.31 -13.64 -2.06
CA ILE A 563 26.33 -14.69 -2.20
C ILE A 563 25.66 -15.92 -2.80
N ILE A 564 26.38 -16.71 -3.60
CA ILE A 564 25.92 -18.04 -4.04
C ILE A 564 27.10 -18.98 -3.87
N GLY A 565 26.92 -20.09 -3.14
CA GLY A 565 28.04 -20.93 -2.73
C GLY A 565 29.07 -20.13 -1.93
N ASP A 566 30.32 -20.15 -2.35
CA ASP A 566 31.41 -19.39 -1.76
C ASP A 566 31.63 -18.02 -2.42
N SER A 567 30.89 -17.67 -3.49
CA SER A 567 31.13 -16.46 -4.28
C SER A 567 30.20 -15.30 -3.93
N HIS A 568 30.76 -14.13 -3.60
CA HIS A 568 30.00 -12.89 -3.57
C HIS A 568 29.64 -12.45 -4.99
N LEU A 569 28.39 -12.03 -5.15
CA LEU A 569 27.89 -11.44 -6.38
C LEU A 569 28.16 -9.94 -6.37
N SER A 570 28.71 -9.43 -7.47
CA SER A 570 28.72 -7.99 -7.74
C SER A 570 27.58 -7.66 -8.68
N VAL A 571 26.76 -6.67 -8.32
CA VAL A 571 25.74 -6.12 -9.23
C VAL A 571 26.46 -5.50 -10.40
N MET A 572 26.10 -5.91 -11.61
CA MET A 572 26.53 -5.20 -12.80
C MET A 572 25.54 -4.04 -13.02
N PRO A 573 25.98 -2.77 -12.96
CA PRO A 573 25.07 -1.66 -13.22
C PRO A 573 24.53 -1.82 -14.65
N ILE A 574 23.22 -1.93 -14.80
CA ILE A 574 22.57 -2.07 -16.12
C ILE A 574 22.80 -0.82 -16.97
N SER A 575 23.17 0.30 -16.34
CA SER A 575 23.58 1.56 -16.97
C SER A 575 24.95 1.52 -17.65
N ILE A 576 25.44 0.36 -18.11
CA ILE A 576 26.64 0.33 -18.94
C ILE A 576 26.29 0.96 -20.29
N LYS A 577 26.44 2.29 -20.40
CA LYS A 577 26.27 3.12 -21.61
C LYS A 577 25.40 2.48 -22.67
N ILE A 578 24.17 2.16 -22.27
CA ILE A 578 23.08 2.16 -23.21
C ILE A 578 23.06 3.61 -23.71
N SER A 579 22.91 3.82 -25.03
CA SER A 579 22.69 5.17 -25.55
C SER A 579 21.72 5.94 -24.65
N GLU A 580 21.88 7.25 -24.52
CA GLU A 580 21.05 8.11 -23.66
C GLU A 580 19.53 7.90 -23.87
N ASP A 581 19.12 7.17 -24.91
CA ASP A 581 17.77 7.00 -25.44
C ASP A 581 17.02 5.69 -25.08
N ASP A 582 17.51 4.86 -24.15
CA ASP A 582 17.06 3.46 -24.08
C ASP A 582 16.68 2.98 -22.66
N THR A 583 16.08 3.88 -21.88
CA THR A 583 15.41 3.53 -20.62
C THR A 583 13.89 3.46 -20.82
N ILE A 584 13.19 2.87 -19.86
CA ILE A 584 11.72 2.85 -19.87
C ILE A 584 11.22 3.89 -18.88
N SER A 585 10.26 4.72 -19.31
CA SER A 585 9.61 5.70 -18.44
C SER A 585 8.10 5.44 -18.35
N LYS A 586 7.62 5.21 -17.12
CA LYS A 586 6.19 4.98 -16.82
C LYS A 586 5.43 6.27 -16.52
N PHE A 587 6.16 7.32 -16.20
CA PHE A 587 5.70 8.64 -15.79
C PHE A 587 6.27 9.68 -16.75
N ASP A 588 5.89 10.94 -16.64
CA ASP A 588 6.55 12.03 -17.34
C ASP A 588 8.02 12.07 -16.93
N PHE A 589 8.27 12.02 -15.63
CA PHE A 589 9.57 11.64 -15.08
C PHE A 589 9.46 11.06 -13.66
N ILE A 590 10.51 10.36 -13.25
CA ILE A 590 10.72 9.82 -11.91
C ILE A 590 12.00 10.44 -11.36
N LEU A 591 11.94 11.01 -10.15
CA LEU A 591 13.13 11.40 -9.40
C LEU A 591 13.44 10.33 -8.35
N GLY A 592 14.55 9.62 -8.53
CA GLY A 592 15.12 8.71 -7.55
C GLY A 592 16.25 9.38 -6.76
N ILE A 593 16.23 9.25 -5.44
CA ILE A 593 17.35 9.62 -4.57
C ILE A 593 17.80 8.38 -3.81
N GLN A 594 19.09 8.06 -3.92
CA GLN A 594 19.71 6.95 -3.23
C GLN A 594 20.72 7.45 -2.20
N HIS A 595 20.72 6.85 -1.02
CA HIS A 595 21.65 7.14 0.05
C HIS A 595 22.51 5.91 0.35
N ASP A 596 23.79 6.01 0.01
CA ASP A 596 24.82 5.04 0.35
C ASP A 596 25.25 5.26 1.81
N LEU A 597 24.90 4.31 2.68
CA LEU A 597 25.17 4.38 4.11
C LEU A 597 26.64 4.13 4.47
N ASP A 598 27.44 3.52 3.60
CA ASP A 598 28.86 3.30 3.88
C ASP A 598 29.70 4.52 3.55
N MET A 599 29.33 5.20 2.47
CA MET A 599 30.02 6.39 1.99
C MET A 599 29.38 7.70 2.47
N ASN A 600 28.20 7.62 3.09
CA ASN A 600 27.31 8.75 3.39
C ASN A 600 27.09 9.66 2.17
N GLN A 601 26.95 9.03 1.01
CA GLN A 601 26.85 9.71 -0.28
C GLN A 601 25.41 9.68 -0.78
N LEU A 602 24.91 10.82 -1.25
CA LEU A 602 23.64 10.89 -1.96
C LEU A 602 23.86 10.94 -3.46
N SER A 603 23.12 10.12 -4.19
CA SER A 603 23.03 10.15 -5.65
C SER A 603 21.58 10.39 -6.06
N CYS A 604 21.42 11.09 -7.17
CA CYS A 604 20.13 11.42 -7.75
C CYS A 604 20.07 10.86 -9.18
N THR A 605 18.92 10.31 -9.54
CA THR A 605 18.62 9.85 -10.89
C THR A 605 17.29 10.44 -11.33
N ILE A 606 17.24 11.00 -12.53
CA ILE A 606 16.00 11.42 -13.17
C ILE A 606 15.82 10.54 -14.40
N ASN A 607 14.79 9.70 -14.39
CA ASN A 607 14.32 8.98 -15.57
C ASN A 607 13.14 9.74 -16.15
N ALA A 608 13.25 10.23 -17.37
CA ALA A 608 12.27 11.09 -18.03
C ALA A 608 11.83 10.47 -19.35
N SER A 609 10.60 10.77 -19.78
CA SER A 609 10.06 10.24 -21.03
C SER A 609 10.55 11.02 -22.25
N LEU A 610 11.07 10.31 -23.25
CA LEU A 610 11.52 10.89 -24.53
C LEU A 610 10.37 11.44 -25.37
N ASP A 611 9.13 11.05 -25.06
CA ASP A 611 7.93 11.65 -25.64
C ASP A 611 7.76 13.13 -25.25
N LEU A 612 8.42 13.57 -24.17
CA LEU A 612 8.16 14.84 -23.48
C LEU A 612 9.39 15.73 -23.33
N PHE A 613 10.56 15.13 -23.07
CA PHE A 613 11.79 15.82 -22.70
C PHE A 613 12.92 15.44 -23.67
N ASP A 614 13.80 16.40 -23.97
CA ASP A 614 14.98 16.19 -24.81
C ASP A 614 16.11 15.43 -24.12
#